data_AF-A0AAX7SS71-F1
#
_entry.id   AF-A0AAX7SS71-F1
#
_cell.length_a   1.000
_cell.length_b   1.000
_cell.length_c   1.000
_cell.angle_alpha   90.00
_cell.angle_beta   90.00
_cell.angle_gamma   90.00
#
_symmetry.space_group_name_H-M   'P 1'
#
loop_
_entity.id
_entity.type
_entity.pdbx_description
1 polymer ?
#
loop_
_entity_poly.entity_id
_entity_poly.type
_entity_poly.pdbx_seq_one_letter_code
_entity_poly.pdbx_strand_id
1 'polypeptide(L)'
;EKPNFKGEKISRVSHVIAALQPPSILPQDYSVPEISLFPEEEAEGKKVIFRDTSDDARIFGFPIKANSIIINAGLWLVFAQPFFQGVPRVLEVGGYSNPAAWGVEQPYVGSLHPLKIVSVTSRSTYNLPSLSLQTTFMYNVGSLKVLGGIWVGYEKEGFRGHQYLLEEGEYHDWRVWGGCDAELRSVRVIRADLTDPAMVMFEQLEEDQDGVQEEKTFEVTEAIPDVELFGYKTSTRSIEVISGAWIAYSHVDFSGHQYILEKGFYNNCADWGYKCSQLASHLALPISSCQIKLYSEPDFQGECYIFNCKQEEMPEKLVTKSCRVTGRSWVVYENEQFSGNLYVLSEGDYPNLTSMGCPPDCSIRSVKIVPLLFSVPSISLFGLECLEGREITTDTEILSMVEEGFNNHILSLRVNSGCWVICEHSNYRGRQFLLEPIEITNWPKFSSLHTIGSMYPVRQKRHFFRIKNTERGHFLSVQGGVEELKSGRVVVTPEVEPLSDIWFYQDGLIKNKLSPTMSLQVVGNIEPAAKVVLWTETRQPVQTWTAPMKGLITSNTFPGMVLDVKGGKTYDKDHVVIMPENDERPSQQWEIELL
;
A
#
# COMPACT_ATOMS: atom_id res chain seq x y z
N GLU A 1 -62.09 20.65 23.84
CA GLU A 1 -61.57 20.43 22.47
C GLU A 1 -60.39 21.34 22.21
N LYS A 2 -59.22 20.75 21.94
CA LYS A 2 -58.12 21.28 21.12
C LYS A 2 -57.21 20.07 20.81
N PRO A 3 -57.00 19.70 19.54
CA PRO A 3 -56.22 18.51 19.21
C PRO A 3 -54.71 18.79 19.23
N ASN A 4 -53.99 17.77 19.68
CA ASN A 4 -52.56 17.57 19.47
C ASN A 4 -52.24 17.50 17.98
N PHE A 5 -51.30 18.31 17.50
CA PHE A 5 -50.54 18.01 16.29
C PHE A 5 -49.08 17.76 16.66
N LYS A 6 -48.68 16.50 16.49
CA LYS A 6 -47.28 16.08 16.33
C LYS A 6 -46.70 16.83 15.13
N GLY A 7 -45.61 17.55 15.36
CA GLY A 7 -44.70 17.97 14.31
C GLY A 7 -43.44 17.12 14.39
N GLU A 8 -43.29 16.19 13.45
CA GLU A 8 -42.05 15.48 13.18
C GLU A 8 -40.90 16.49 13.04
N LYS A 9 -39.82 16.31 13.82
CA LYS A 9 -38.55 16.98 13.55
C LYS A 9 -37.98 16.37 12.28
N ILE A 10 -38.19 17.08 11.18
CA ILE A 10 -37.63 16.83 9.86
C ILE A 10 -36.11 16.69 9.99
N SER A 11 -35.61 15.50 9.64
CA SER A 11 -34.22 15.19 9.33
C SER A 11 -33.69 16.14 8.25
N ARG A 12 -32.53 16.77 8.43
CA ARG A 12 -31.78 17.36 7.31
C ARG A 12 -30.31 17.65 7.64
N VAL A 13 -29.46 16.89 6.94
CA VAL A 13 -28.06 17.12 6.52
C VAL A 13 -27.00 17.13 7.63
N SER A 14 -26.27 16.02 7.72
CA SER A 14 -25.02 15.83 8.45
C SER A 14 -23.89 16.62 7.79
N HIS A 15 -23.47 17.72 8.40
CA HIS A 15 -22.28 18.48 8.03
C HIS A 15 -21.01 17.73 8.45
N VAL A 16 -19.96 17.70 7.62
CA VAL A 16 -18.64 17.14 7.97
C VAL A 16 -18.03 17.98 9.09
N ILE A 17 -17.80 17.39 10.27
CA ILE A 17 -17.36 18.13 11.48
C ILE A 17 -15.86 17.93 11.75
N ALA A 18 -15.24 16.89 11.18
CA ALA A 18 -13.81 16.59 11.36
C ALA A 18 -13.18 15.98 10.09
N ALA A 19 -11.91 16.33 9.85
CA ALA A 19 -11.06 15.72 8.82
C ALA A 19 -9.76 15.16 9.45
N LEU A 20 -9.37 13.95 9.04
CA LEU A 20 -8.12 13.30 9.47
C LEU A 20 -7.11 13.28 8.34
N GLN A 21 -5.89 13.78 8.61
CA GLN A 21 -4.80 13.84 7.65
C GLN A 21 -3.47 13.43 8.31
N PRO A 22 -2.64 12.58 7.67
CA PRO A 22 -1.34 12.20 8.21
C PRO A 22 -0.42 13.42 8.36
N PRO A 23 0.61 13.37 9.22
CA PRO A 23 1.59 14.46 9.34
C PRO A 23 2.18 14.83 7.99
N SER A 24 2.04 16.09 7.58
CA SER A 24 2.84 16.68 6.49
C SER A 24 4.21 17.12 7.00
N ILE A 25 5.25 17.01 6.17
CA ILE A 25 6.65 17.39 6.51
C ILE A 25 6.79 18.91 6.71
N LEU A 26 5.83 19.71 6.26
CA LEU A 26 5.79 21.15 6.49
C LEU A 26 4.99 21.50 7.75
N PRO A 27 5.49 22.40 8.62
CA PRO A 27 4.70 22.97 9.70
C PRO A 27 3.60 23.84 9.10
N GLN A 28 2.39 23.32 8.99
CA GLN A 28 1.21 24.17 8.80
C GLN A 28 0.96 24.91 10.12
N ASP A 29 0.93 26.23 10.05
CA ASP A 29 0.78 27.09 11.22
C ASP A 29 -0.67 26.99 11.73
N TYR A 30 -0.94 26.07 12.67
CA TYR A 30 -2.24 25.90 13.35
C TYR A 30 -2.49 27.01 14.39
N SER A 31 -2.19 28.25 14.00
CA SER A 31 -2.58 29.45 14.73
C SER A 31 -4.11 29.61 14.71
N VAL A 32 -4.62 30.54 15.52
CA VAL A 32 -6.07 30.86 15.62
C VAL A 32 -6.67 30.93 14.21
N PRO A 33 -7.67 30.10 13.87
CA PRO A 33 -8.20 30.04 12.51
C PRO A 33 -8.63 31.44 12.09
N GLU A 34 -8.31 31.84 10.86
CA GLU A 34 -8.60 33.19 10.38
C GLU A 34 -8.98 33.17 8.91
N ILE A 35 -10.18 33.69 8.61
CA ILE A 35 -10.70 33.90 7.26
C ILE A 35 -10.93 35.40 7.04
N SER A 36 -10.47 35.91 5.89
CA SER A 36 -10.68 37.27 5.42
C SER A 36 -11.57 37.24 4.17
N LEU A 37 -12.72 37.90 4.25
CA LEU A 37 -13.66 38.07 3.14
C LEU A 37 -13.50 39.46 2.52
N PHE A 38 -13.38 39.54 1.21
CA PHE A 38 -13.16 40.80 0.48
C PHE A 38 -14.33 41.10 -0.46
N PRO A 39 -14.77 42.37 -0.55
CA PRO A 39 -15.90 42.76 -1.39
C PRO A 39 -15.55 42.81 -2.89
N GLU A 40 -14.26 42.86 -3.24
CA GLU A 40 -13.74 42.91 -4.61
C GLU A 40 -12.92 41.65 -4.92
N GLU A 41 -12.56 41.43 -6.19
CA GLU A 41 -11.69 40.31 -6.59
C GLU A 41 -10.23 40.60 -6.21
N GLU A 42 -9.35 39.60 -6.30
CA GLU A 42 -7.89 39.74 -6.06
C GLU A 42 -7.52 40.31 -4.68
N ALA A 43 -8.38 40.07 -3.67
CA ALA A 43 -8.20 40.53 -2.29
C ALA A 43 -8.15 42.05 -2.12
N GLU A 44 -8.90 42.78 -2.94
CA GLU A 44 -9.03 44.23 -2.86
C GLU A 44 -10.22 44.68 -1.97
N GLY A 45 -10.17 45.93 -1.52
CA GLY A 45 -11.21 46.55 -0.70
C GLY A 45 -11.13 46.27 0.82
N LYS A 46 -12.12 46.77 1.56
CA LYS A 46 -12.16 46.67 3.03
C LYS A 46 -12.61 45.27 3.46
N LYS A 47 -11.65 44.45 3.92
CA LYS A 47 -11.91 43.08 4.38
C LYS A 47 -12.74 42.98 5.67
N VAL A 48 -13.49 41.90 5.78
CA VAL A 48 -14.13 41.42 7.02
C VAL A 48 -13.40 40.17 7.47
N ILE A 49 -13.02 40.10 8.75
CA ILE A 49 -12.22 39.00 9.29
C ILE A 49 -13.05 38.21 10.30
N PHE A 50 -13.04 36.89 10.19
CA PHE A 50 -13.56 35.99 11.22
C PHE A 50 -12.46 35.13 11.79
N ARG A 51 -12.52 34.90 13.10
CA ARG A 51 -11.58 34.05 13.84
C ARG A 51 -12.22 32.90 14.60
N ASP A 52 -13.55 32.81 14.51
CA ASP A 52 -14.35 31.75 15.11
C ASP A 52 -15.62 31.56 14.26
N THR A 53 -16.41 30.57 14.65
CA THR A 53 -17.73 30.26 14.13
C THR A 53 -18.63 31.48 14.16
N SER A 54 -19.31 31.73 13.03
CA SER A 54 -20.42 32.68 12.94
C SER A 54 -21.61 31.96 12.33
N ASP A 55 -22.60 31.66 13.16
CA ASP A 55 -23.89 31.10 12.73
C ASP A 55 -24.74 32.16 12.01
N ASP A 56 -24.46 33.44 12.14
CA ASP A 56 -25.04 34.51 11.33
C ASP A 56 -24.00 35.60 11.00
N ALA A 57 -23.42 35.51 9.80
CA ALA A 57 -22.39 36.43 9.33
C ALA A 57 -22.96 37.72 8.71
N ARG A 58 -24.28 37.91 8.68
CA ARG A 58 -24.92 39.02 7.96
C ARG A 58 -24.58 40.38 8.59
N ILE A 59 -24.35 41.40 7.75
CA ILE A 59 -24.14 42.79 8.17
C ILE A 59 -25.39 43.60 7.77
N PHE A 60 -26.01 44.27 8.75
CA PHE A 60 -27.31 44.95 8.57
C PHE A 60 -28.43 44.03 8.02
N GLY A 61 -28.37 42.72 8.31
CA GLY A 61 -29.36 41.74 7.86
C GLY A 61 -29.13 41.17 6.46
N PHE A 62 -28.07 41.56 5.77
CA PHE A 62 -27.70 41.05 4.43
C PHE A 62 -26.46 40.15 4.48
N PRO A 63 -26.42 39.03 3.71
CA PRO A 63 -25.22 38.19 3.57
C PRO A 63 -24.02 39.01 3.11
N ILE A 64 -22.83 38.68 3.61
CA ILE A 64 -21.60 39.33 3.17
C ILE A 64 -21.34 38.93 1.72
N LYS A 65 -21.08 39.92 0.86
CA LYS A 65 -20.61 39.69 -0.50
C LYS A 65 -19.09 39.52 -0.49
N ALA A 66 -18.60 38.31 -0.70
CA ALA A 66 -17.19 37.92 -0.68
C ALA A 66 -16.72 37.55 -2.10
N ASN A 67 -16.32 38.54 -2.89
CA ASN A 67 -15.85 38.31 -4.27
C ASN A 67 -14.48 37.63 -4.29
N SER A 68 -13.65 37.82 -3.27
CA SER A 68 -12.46 37.00 -3.02
C SER A 68 -12.33 36.66 -1.54
N ILE A 69 -11.62 35.57 -1.23
CA ILE A 69 -11.42 35.07 0.14
C ILE A 69 -9.93 34.78 0.33
N ILE A 70 -9.37 35.17 1.48
CA ILE A 70 -8.08 34.66 1.93
C ILE A 70 -8.30 33.90 3.23
N ILE A 71 -7.92 32.62 3.24
CA ILE A 71 -7.82 31.83 4.46
C ILE A 71 -6.39 31.97 4.98
N ASN A 72 -6.22 32.76 6.03
CA ASN A 72 -4.91 32.98 6.64
C ASN A 72 -4.50 31.81 7.54
N ALA A 73 -5.47 31.15 8.19
CA ALA A 73 -5.23 30.00 9.06
C ALA A 73 -6.48 29.12 9.21
N GLY A 74 -6.28 27.81 9.40
CA GLY A 74 -7.33 26.82 9.60
C GLY A 74 -8.03 26.39 8.30
N LEU A 75 -9.01 25.50 8.45
CA LEU A 75 -9.90 25.05 7.39
C LEU A 75 -11.30 25.57 7.70
N TRP A 76 -12.05 26.04 6.72
CA TRP A 76 -13.33 26.72 6.94
C TRP A 76 -14.47 26.11 6.13
N LEU A 77 -15.59 25.82 6.78
CA LEU A 77 -16.88 25.67 6.12
C LEU A 77 -17.49 27.05 5.92
N VAL A 78 -17.88 27.36 4.69
CA VAL A 78 -18.56 28.61 4.32
C VAL A 78 -19.91 28.27 3.69
N PHE A 79 -20.97 28.93 4.17
CA PHE A 79 -22.33 28.73 3.72
C PHE A 79 -22.92 30.01 3.15
N ALA A 80 -23.68 29.89 2.07
CA ALA A 80 -24.37 31.05 1.47
C ALA A 80 -25.52 31.58 2.33
N GLN A 81 -26.10 30.75 3.20
CA GLN A 81 -27.23 31.12 4.07
C GLN A 81 -26.79 31.17 5.55
N PRO A 82 -27.49 31.95 6.39
CA PRO A 82 -27.27 31.92 7.83
C PRO A 82 -27.68 30.56 8.42
N PHE A 83 -27.22 30.31 9.65
CA PHE A 83 -27.49 29.12 10.46
C PHE A 83 -27.03 27.81 9.81
N PHE A 84 -25.89 27.84 9.11
CA PHE A 84 -25.25 26.71 8.43
C PHE A 84 -26.16 26.00 7.40
N GLN A 85 -27.07 26.76 6.79
CA GLN A 85 -27.99 26.24 5.78
C GLN A 85 -27.39 26.29 4.37
N GLY A 86 -27.77 25.31 3.55
CA GLY A 86 -27.28 25.15 2.18
C GLY A 86 -26.07 24.22 2.09
N VAL A 87 -25.48 24.13 0.89
CA VAL A 87 -24.30 23.29 0.63
C VAL A 87 -23.04 24.02 1.10
N PRO A 88 -22.27 23.48 2.06
CA PRO A 88 -21.04 24.12 2.50
C PRO A 88 -19.97 24.15 1.41
N ARG A 89 -19.04 25.08 1.53
CA ARG A 89 -17.74 25.09 0.83
C ARG A 89 -16.63 24.91 1.85
N VAL A 90 -15.78 23.93 1.63
CA VAL A 90 -14.61 23.65 2.47
C VAL A 90 -13.44 24.41 1.87
N LEU A 91 -12.90 25.40 2.60
CA LEU A 91 -11.83 26.28 2.15
C LEU A 91 -10.60 26.11 3.04
N GLU A 92 -9.47 25.78 2.42
CA GLU A 92 -8.16 25.60 3.04
C GLU A 92 -7.34 26.89 3.02
N VAL A 93 -6.24 26.91 3.79
CA VAL A 93 -5.28 28.02 3.80
C VAL A 93 -4.83 28.32 2.37
N GLY A 94 -5.07 29.55 1.93
CA GLY A 94 -4.90 29.92 0.53
C GLY A 94 -5.70 31.15 0.13
N GLY A 95 -5.38 31.67 -1.05
CA GLY A 95 -6.07 32.80 -1.68
C GLY A 95 -7.02 32.32 -2.77
N TYR A 96 -8.29 32.73 -2.67
CA TYR A 96 -9.34 32.47 -3.64
C TYR A 96 -9.72 33.79 -4.30
N SER A 97 -9.17 34.05 -5.49
CA SER A 97 -9.18 35.38 -6.10
C SER A 97 -10.52 35.83 -6.67
N ASN A 98 -11.45 34.91 -6.94
CA ASN A 98 -12.78 35.19 -7.47
C ASN A 98 -13.81 34.15 -7.00
N PRO A 99 -15.13 34.34 -7.21
CA PRO A 99 -16.18 33.41 -6.74
C PRO A 99 -16.04 31.99 -7.29
N ALA A 100 -15.58 31.84 -8.53
CA ALA A 100 -15.36 30.53 -9.15
C ALA A 100 -14.21 29.78 -8.47
N ALA A 101 -13.17 30.49 -8.00
CA ALA A 101 -12.01 29.90 -7.34
C ALA A 101 -12.35 29.17 -6.03
N TRP A 102 -13.39 29.59 -5.31
CA TRP A 102 -13.90 28.90 -4.11
C TRP A 102 -15.25 28.18 -4.34
N GLY A 103 -15.60 27.97 -5.62
CA GLY A 103 -16.65 27.04 -6.04
C GLY A 103 -18.09 27.56 -5.93
N VAL A 104 -18.32 28.87 -6.11
CA VAL A 104 -19.67 29.46 -6.07
C VAL A 104 -19.98 30.37 -7.26
N GLU A 105 -21.22 30.32 -7.75
CA GLU A 105 -21.72 31.28 -8.75
C GLU A 105 -22.12 32.62 -8.12
N GLN A 106 -22.59 32.58 -6.87
CA GLN A 106 -23.00 33.77 -6.12
C GLN A 106 -22.11 33.91 -4.88
N PRO A 107 -21.42 35.06 -4.71
CA PRO A 107 -20.40 35.26 -3.67
C PRO A 107 -21.00 35.65 -2.32
N TYR A 108 -22.07 34.99 -1.89
CA TYR A 108 -22.72 35.32 -0.62
C TYR A 108 -22.23 34.40 0.50
N VAL A 109 -21.97 35.00 1.66
CA VAL A 109 -21.61 34.31 2.89
C VAL A 109 -22.60 34.70 3.98
N GLY A 110 -23.39 33.72 4.41
CA GLY A 110 -24.43 33.86 5.44
C GLY A 110 -24.03 33.24 6.78
N SER A 111 -23.18 32.22 6.79
CA SER A 111 -22.60 31.63 8.00
C SER A 111 -21.29 30.90 7.68
N LEU A 112 -20.44 30.70 8.67
CA LEU A 112 -19.10 30.15 8.52
C LEU A 112 -18.63 29.46 9.79
N HIS A 113 -17.89 28.36 9.65
CA HIS A 113 -17.42 27.56 10.77
C HIS A 113 -15.99 27.05 10.49
N PRO A 114 -15.00 27.34 11.34
CA PRO A 114 -13.69 26.76 11.19
C PRO A 114 -13.75 25.26 11.54
N LEU A 115 -13.37 24.41 10.60
CA LEU A 115 -13.15 22.98 10.83
C LEU A 115 -11.96 22.76 11.75
N LYS A 116 -12.17 21.91 12.75
CA LYS A 116 -11.09 21.40 13.59
C LYS A 116 -10.37 20.30 12.82
N ILE A 117 -9.26 20.63 12.16
CA ILE A 117 -8.31 19.64 11.63
C ILE A 117 -7.58 19.02 12.82
N VAL A 118 -7.64 17.70 12.96
CA VAL A 118 -6.75 16.97 13.88
C VAL A 118 -5.48 16.63 13.09
N SER A 119 -4.55 17.58 13.03
CA SER A 119 -3.23 17.37 12.42
C SER A 119 -2.23 16.90 13.45
N VAL A 120 -1.49 15.83 13.13
CA VAL A 120 -0.52 15.20 14.01
C VAL A 120 0.86 15.80 13.78
N THR A 121 1.20 16.93 14.40
CA THR A 121 2.58 17.45 14.39
C THR A 121 3.47 16.60 15.29
N SER A 122 4.36 15.80 14.68
CA SER A 122 5.59 15.11 15.15
C SER A 122 5.68 14.44 16.53
N ARG A 123 4.70 14.59 17.42
CA ARG A 123 4.56 13.82 18.67
C ARG A 123 3.29 12.99 18.56
N SER A 124 3.49 11.72 18.23
CA SER A 124 2.47 10.69 18.23
C SER A 124 1.67 10.75 19.53
N THR A 125 0.35 10.94 19.42
CA THR A 125 -0.74 10.88 20.42
C THR A 125 -1.47 12.20 20.75
N TYR A 126 -2.80 12.23 20.54
CA TYR A 126 -3.74 13.20 21.11
C TYR A 126 -4.81 12.55 21.99
N ASN A 127 -4.96 13.07 23.21
CA ASN A 127 -6.26 13.16 23.87
C ASN A 127 -6.99 14.36 23.25
N LEU A 128 -8.27 14.25 22.87
CA LEU A 128 -9.05 15.46 22.65
C LEU A 128 -9.02 16.27 23.97
N PRO A 129 -8.54 17.53 23.98
CA PRO A 129 -8.36 18.25 25.23
C PRO A 129 -9.72 18.50 25.89
N SER A 130 -9.85 18.11 27.15
CA SER A 130 -10.86 18.63 28.06
C SER A 130 -10.59 20.12 28.32
N LEU A 131 -11.02 20.99 27.42
CA LEU A 131 -10.97 22.43 27.63
C LEU A 131 -12.21 22.88 28.40
N SER A 132 -12.04 22.93 29.73
CA SER A 132 -12.94 23.68 30.61
C SER A 132 -12.84 25.17 30.29
N LEU A 133 -13.72 25.67 29.43
CA LEU A 133 -14.50 26.91 29.57
C LEU A 133 -15.22 27.18 28.24
N GLN A 134 -16.52 26.88 28.26
CA GLN A 134 -17.59 27.35 27.36
C GLN A 134 -17.59 26.85 25.91
N THR A 135 -18.29 25.72 25.73
CA THR A 135 -19.24 25.38 24.64
C THR A 135 -18.70 25.45 23.20
N THR A 136 -18.44 24.34 22.49
CA THR A 136 -19.48 23.44 21.94
C THR A 136 -18.92 22.04 21.59
N PHE A 137 -19.58 21.02 22.14
CA PHE A 137 -19.61 19.56 21.89
C PHE A 137 -18.75 18.94 20.76
N MET A 138 -17.78 18.09 21.12
CA MET A 138 -17.27 16.98 20.29
C MET A 138 -17.50 15.63 21.01
N TYR A 139 -18.73 15.38 21.47
CA TYR A 139 -19.11 14.07 22.00
C TYR A 139 -19.85 13.22 20.96
N ASN A 140 -20.20 13.80 19.81
CA ASN A 140 -21.04 13.19 18.80
C ASN A 140 -20.53 13.63 17.42
N VAL A 141 -19.64 12.85 16.81
CA VAL A 141 -19.12 13.17 15.47
C VAL A 141 -20.25 12.89 14.49
N GLY A 142 -20.86 13.93 13.94
CA GLY A 142 -22.00 13.80 13.03
C GLY A 142 -21.63 13.25 11.66
N SER A 143 -20.40 13.53 11.18
CA SER A 143 -19.77 12.90 10.01
C SER A 143 -18.27 13.20 9.98
N LEU A 144 -17.49 12.32 9.37
CA LEU A 144 -16.03 12.28 9.37
C LEU A 144 -15.51 12.09 7.93
N LYS A 145 -14.42 12.76 7.56
CA LYS A 145 -13.69 12.49 6.32
C LYS A 145 -12.23 12.14 6.60
N VAL A 146 -11.77 11.00 6.12
CA VAL A 146 -10.37 10.57 6.22
C VAL A 146 -9.69 10.87 4.88
N LEU A 147 -8.74 11.80 4.88
CA LEU A 147 -8.08 12.30 3.66
C LEU A 147 -6.85 11.48 3.28
N GLY A 148 -6.30 10.71 4.21
CA GLY A 148 -5.08 9.94 3.98
C GLY A 148 -4.74 8.96 5.09
N GLY A 149 -4.19 7.81 4.72
CA GLY A 149 -3.72 6.78 5.65
C GLY A 149 -4.85 6.02 6.37
N ILE A 150 -4.45 5.06 7.21
CA ILE A 150 -5.37 4.24 8.00
C ILE A 150 -5.33 4.71 9.45
N TRP A 151 -6.49 4.94 10.05
CA TRP A 151 -6.63 5.47 11.41
C TRP A 151 -7.39 4.51 12.32
N VAL A 152 -7.14 4.65 13.62
CA VAL A 152 -7.94 4.02 14.67
C VAL A 152 -8.63 5.12 15.46
N GLY A 153 -9.96 5.07 15.47
CA GLY A 153 -10.81 5.83 16.36
C GLY A 153 -11.09 5.11 17.67
N TYR A 154 -11.25 5.86 18.75
CA TYR A 154 -11.53 5.34 20.09
C TYR A 154 -12.73 6.03 20.71
N GLU A 155 -13.62 5.25 21.31
CA GLU A 155 -14.78 5.72 22.05
C GLU A 155 -14.41 6.69 23.19
N LYS A 156 -13.28 6.47 23.87
CA LYS A 156 -12.84 7.25 25.04
C LYS A 156 -11.56 8.02 24.78
N GLU A 157 -11.33 9.02 25.63
CA GLU A 157 -10.05 9.74 25.69
C GLU A 157 -8.92 8.76 26.07
N GLY A 158 -7.71 9.02 25.58
CA GLY A 158 -6.51 8.26 25.93
C GLY A 158 -6.33 6.97 25.15
N PHE A 159 -6.92 6.86 23.96
CA PHE A 159 -6.93 5.63 23.15
C PHE A 159 -7.53 4.46 23.91
N ARG A 160 -8.68 4.70 24.56
CA ARG A 160 -9.38 3.69 25.37
C ARG A 160 -10.82 3.49 24.88
N GLY A 161 -11.42 2.39 25.32
CA GLY A 161 -12.78 2.02 24.91
C GLY A 161 -12.80 1.29 23.57
N HIS A 162 -13.98 1.20 22.96
CA HIS A 162 -14.11 0.54 21.67
C HIS A 162 -13.26 1.23 20.60
N GLN A 163 -12.63 0.40 19.77
CA GLN A 163 -11.78 0.85 18.68
C GLN A 163 -12.55 0.75 17.37
N TYR A 164 -12.24 1.64 16.43
CA TYR A 164 -12.90 1.70 15.12
C TYR A 164 -11.85 1.90 14.04
N LEU A 165 -11.77 1.00 13.06
CA LEU A 165 -10.94 1.24 11.88
C LEU A 165 -11.55 2.35 11.02
N LEU A 166 -10.72 3.32 10.64
CA LEU A 166 -11.09 4.47 9.83
C LEU A 166 -10.14 4.54 8.62
N GLU A 167 -10.57 3.94 7.51
CA GLU A 167 -9.89 4.00 6.21
C GLU A 167 -10.17 5.33 5.49
N GLU A 168 -9.39 5.65 4.46
CA GLU A 168 -9.63 6.80 3.60
C GLU A 168 -11.06 6.78 3.01
N GLY A 169 -11.80 7.87 3.18
CA GLY A 169 -13.20 7.92 2.75
C GLY A 169 -14.06 8.93 3.50
N GLU A 170 -15.33 8.99 3.10
CA GLU A 170 -16.35 9.87 3.69
C GLU A 170 -17.36 9.06 4.51
N TYR A 171 -17.37 9.30 5.81
CA TYR A 171 -18.28 8.66 6.76
C TYR A 171 -19.38 9.62 7.19
N HIS A 172 -20.59 9.33 6.73
CA HIS A 172 -21.71 10.26 6.86
C HIS A 172 -22.43 10.18 8.22
N ASP A 173 -22.18 9.12 8.99
CA ASP A 173 -22.72 8.87 10.34
C ASP A 173 -21.90 7.76 11.01
N TRP A 174 -22.01 7.60 12.32
CA TRP A 174 -21.24 6.62 13.10
C TRP A 174 -21.50 5.17 12.72
N ARG A 175 -22.69 4.90 12.19
CA ARG A 175 -23.04 3.58 11.65
C ARG A 175 -22.17 3.19 10.45
N VAL A 176 -21.65 4.17 9.71
CA VAL A 176 -20.84 3.95 8.51
C VAL A 176 -19.43 3.47 8.87
N TRP A 177 -18.86 3.93 9.99
CA TRP A 177 -17.58 3.41 10.50
C TRP A 177 -17.72 2.25 11.50
N GLY A 178 -18.92 1.66 11.61
CA GLY A 178 -19.16 0.55 12.54
C GLY A 178 -19.08 0.94 14.02
N GLY A 179 -19.39 2.19 14.35
CA GLY A 179 -19.50 2.66 15.73
C GLY A 179 -20.52 1.87 16.54
N CYS A 180 -20.26 1.59 17.83
CA CYS A 180 -21.31 1.10 18.73
C CYS A 180 -22.26 2.23 19.15
N ASP A 181 -21.73 3.46 19.20
CA ASP A 181 -22.43 4.71 19.41
C ASP A 181 -21.73 5.82 18.60
N ALA A 182 -22.18 7.07 18.82
CA ALA A 182 -21.62 8.23 18.14
C ALA A 182 -20.38 8.83 18.83
N GLU A 183 -19.89 8.21 19.92
CA GLU A 183 -18.77 8.71 20.69
C GLU A 183 -17.44 8.35 20.00
N LEU A 184 -16.68 9.38 19.63
CA LEU A 184 -15.34 9.25 19.07
C LEU A 184 -14.46 10.31 19.71
N ARG A 185 -13.68 9.92 20.73
CA ARG A 185 -12.99 10.83 21.65
C ARG A 185 -11.47 10.86 21.55
N SER A 186 -10.86 9.90 20.88
CA SER A 186 -9.46 9.98 20.48
C SER A 186 -9.22 9.23 19.18
N VAL A 187 -8.21 9.64 18.42
CA VAL A 187 -7.87 9.06 17.12
C VAL A 187 -6.36 9.01 16.97
N ARG A 188 -5.84 7.98 16.29
CA ARG A 188 -4.42 7.90 15.91
C ARG A 188 -4.24 7.24 14.56
N VAL A 189 -3.17 7.60 13.86
CA VAL A 189 -2.77 6.93 12.61
C VAL A 189 -2.08 5.60 12.92
N ILE A 190 -2.36 4.58 12.11
CA ILE A 190 -1.62 3.31 12.10
C ILE A 190 -0.36 3.51 11.28
N ARG A 191 0.81 3.28 11.89
CA ARG A 191 2.12 3.39 11.22
C ARG A 191 2.76 2.01 11.10
N ALA A 192 1.99 1.04 10.64
CA ALA A 192 2.45 -0.32 10.43
C ALA A 192 2.89 -0.52 8.98
N ASP A 193 3.98 -1.26 8.81
CA ASP A 193 4.26 -1.92 7.54
C ASP A 193 3.24 -3.05 7.38
N LEU A 194 2.34 -2.91 6.39
CA LEU A 194 1.28 -3.88 6.12
C LEU A 194 1.76 -5.06 5.26
N THR A 195 3.02 -5.06 4.85
CA THR A 195 3.59 -6.16 4.08
C THR A 195 3.83 -7.37 4.96
N ASP A 196 3.55 -8.57 4.43
CA ASP A 196 3.78 -9.86 5.09
C ASP A 196 3.20 -9.94 6.52
N PRO A 197 1.87 -9.81 6.68
CA PRO A 197 1.26 -9.82 8.00
C PRO A 197 1.45 -11.19 8.65
N ALA A 198 2.02 -11.21 9.86
CA ALA A 198 2.19 -12.41 10.66
C ALA A 198 1.98 -12.13 12.15
N MET A 199 1.26 -13.01 12.84
CA MET A 199 1.13 -13.00 14.29
C MET A 199 1.02 -14.42 14.85
N VAL A 200 1.34 -14.59 16.12
CA VAL A 200 1.19 -15.85 16.86
C VAL A 200 0.24 -15.63 18.02
N MET A 201 -0.79 -16.46 18.09
CA MET A 201 -1.76 -16.47 19.18
C MET A 201 -1.45 -17.62 20.13
N PHE A 202 -1.62 -17.38 21.44
CA PHE A 202 -1.37 -18.36 22.48
C PHE A 202 -2.69 -18.68 23.17
N GLU A 203 -3.12 -19.94 23.15
CA GLU A 203 -4.40 -20.37 23.72
C GLU A 203 -4.42 -20.21 25.24
N GLN A 204 -5.60 -19.89 25.80
CA GLN A 204 -5.81 -19.89 27.24
C GLN A 204 -6.05 -21.32 27.74
N LEU A 205 -5.13 -21.81 28.57
CA LEU A 205 -5.21 -23.14 29.17
C LEU A 205 -6.36 -23.20 30.19
N GLU A 206 -7.20 -24.23 30.09
CA GLU A 206 -8.10 -24.64 31.18
C GLU A 206 -7.33 -25.57 32.13
N GLU A 207 -7.55 -25.45 33.44
CA GLU A 207 -6.90 -26.30 34.45
C GLU A 207 -7.41 -27.75 34.34
N ASP A 208 -6.79 -28.56 33.48
CA ASP A 208 -7.04 -30.00 33.45
C ASP A 208 -6.10 -30.74 34.42
N GLN A 209 -6.67 -31.75 35.10
CA GLN A 209 -6.12 -32.42 36.28
C GLN A 209 -4.85 -33.27 36.07
N ASP A 210 -4.26 -33.29 34.86
CA ASP A 210 -3.19 -34.24 34.49
C ASP A 210 -1.83 -33.61 34.12
N GLY A 211 -1.63 -32.31 34.34
CA GLY A 211 -0.27 -31.75 34.50
C GLY A 211 0.70 -31.82 33.30
N VAL A 212 0.24 -32.16 32.10
CA VAL A 212 1.03 -32.02 30.87
C VAL A 212 0.67 -30.68 30.22
N GLN A 213 1.63 -29.76 30.24
CA GLN A 213 1.46 -28.37 29.85
C GLN A 213 1.95 -28.17 28.42
N GLU A 214 1.12 -28.50 27.43
CA GLU A 214 1.37 -28.13 26.04
C GLU A 214 0.74 -26.77 25.75
N GLU A 215 1.58 -25.74 25.57
CA GLU A 215 1.13 -24.43 25.08
C GLU A 215 0.74 -24.57 23.61
N LYS A 216 -0.56 -24.50 23.32
CA LYS A 216 -1.05 -24.45 21.94
C LYS A 216 -0.88 -23.04 21.38
N THR A 217 -0.03 -22.94 20.37
CA THR A 217 0.16 -21.73 19.56
C THR A 217 -0.56 -21.86 18.23
N PHE A 218 -1.02 -20.73 17.70
CA PHE A 218 -1.63 -20.65 16.38
C PHE A 218 -1.01 -19.49 15.60
N GLU A 219 -0.27 -19.80 14.55
CA GLU A 219 0.33 -18.80 13.67
C GLU A 219 -0.69 -18.35 12.63
N VAL A 220 -0.93 -17.05 12.58
CA VAL A 220 -1.90 -16.41 11.69
C VAL A 220 -1.16 -15.50 10.73
N THR A 221 -1.31 -15.78 9.44
CA THR A 221 -0.62 -15.06 8.37
C THR A 221 -1.54 -14.62 7.24
N GLU A 222 -2.83 -14.89 7.37
CA GLU A 222 -3.90 -14.48 6.47
C GLU A 222 -5.21 -14.27 7.24
N ALA A 223 -6.27 -13.86 6.55
CA ALA A 223 -7.57 -13.65 7.17
C ALA A 223 -8.19 -14.99 7.61
N ILE A 224 -8.53 -15.10 8.89
CA ILE A 224 -9.15 -16.28 9.50
C ILE A 224 -10.60 -15.94 9.87
N PRO A 225 -11.61 -16.45 9.15
CA PRO A 225 -13.01 -16.18 9.45
C PRO A 225 -13.53 -16.95 10.67
N ASP A 226 -12.91 -18.08 11.02
CA ASP A 226 -13.23 -18.85 12.22
C ASP A 226 -11.99 -19.63 12.66
N VAL A 227 -11.49 -19.32 13.86
CA VAL A 227 -10.31 -19.98 14.45
C VAL A 227 -10.57 -21.43 14.86
N GLU A 228 -11.83 -21.80 15.14
CA GLU A 228 -12.17 -23.17 15.55
C GLU A 228 -12.02 -24.16 14.40
N LEU A 229 -12.14 -23.70 13.14
CA LEU A 229 -11.84 -24.51 11.95
C LEU A 229 -10.38 -24.98 11.89
N PHE A 230 -9.48 -24.29 12.59
CA PHE A 230 -8.06 -24.62 12.67
C PHE A 230 -7.69 -25.31 13.98
N GLY A 231 -8.68 -25.78 14.75
CA GLY A 231 -8.47 -26.49 16.00
C GLY A 231 -8.01 -25.62 17.17
N TYR A 232 -8.13 -24.30 17.04
CA TYR A 232 -7.80 -23.32 18.06
C TYR A 232 -9.07 -22.88 18.81
N LYS A 233 -9.03 -22.81 20.16
CA LYS A 233 -10.16 -22.29 20.94
C LYS A 233 -10.24 -20.77 20.86
N THR A 234 -11.45 -20.22 20.88
CA THR A 234 -11.66 -18.75 20.87
C THR A 234 -11.05 -18.02 22.07
N SER A 235 -10.70 -18.69 23.16
CA SER A 235 -10.09 -18.06 24.33
C SER A 235 -8.58 -17.89 24.17
N THR A 236 -8.14 -16.65 23.91
CA THR A 236 -6.74 -16.30 23.71
C THR A 236 -6.11 -15.73 24.98
N ARG A 237 -4.95 -16.26 25.37
CA ARG A 237 -4.14 -15.78 26.51
C ARG A 237 -3.31 -14.57 26.12
N SER A 238 -2.51 -14.69 25.06
CA SER A 238 -1.59 -13.65 24.60
C SER A 238 -1.45 -13.69 23.08
N ILE A 239 -0.97 -12.59 22.50
CA ILE A 239 -0.74 -12.45 21.06
C ILE A 239 0.62 -11.79 20.84
N GLU A 240 1.43 -12.34 19.95
CA GLU A 240 2.63 -11.71 19.43
C GLU A 240 2.41 -11.31 17.98
N VAL A 241 2.30 -10.00 17.69
CA VAL A 241 2.25 -9.50 16.33
C VAL A 241 3.68 -9.30 15.82
N ILE A 242 4.09 -10.13 14.87
CA ILE A 242 5.44 -10.14 14.30
C ILE A 242 5.57 -9.02 13.24
N SER A 243 4.58 -8.93 12.36
CA SER A 243 4.53 -7.99 11.22
C SER A 243 3.08 -7.74 10.77
N GLY A 244 2.87 -6.67 10.00
CA GLY A 244 1.53 -6.21 9.64
C GLY A 244 0.84 -5.41 10.73
N ALA A 245 -0.40 -5.06 10.46
CA ALA A 245 -1.39 -4.68 11.45
C ALA A 245 -2.65 -5.50 11.22
N TRP A 246 -3.30 -5.88 12.32
CA TRP A 246 -4.37 -6.86 12.34
C TRP A 246 -5.61 -6.29 13.01
N ILE A 247 -6.77 -6.82 12.64
CA ILE A 247 -8.03 -6.64 13.36
C ILE A 247 -8.45 -8.00 13.90
N ALA A 248 -8.50 -8.13 15.21
CA ALA A 248 -9.13 -9.27 15.86
C ALA A 248 -10.60 -8.95 16.15
N TYR A 249 -11.47 -9.93 15.97
CA TYR A 249 -12.91 -9.82 16.15
C TYR A 249 -13.40 -10.80 17.21
N SER A 250 -14.35 -10.35 18.02
CA SER A 250 -14.89 -11.19 19.09
C SER A 250 -15.74 -12.36 18.58
N HIS A 251 -16.32 -12.26 17.39
CA HIS A 251 -17.14 -13.33 16.77
C HIS A 251 -16.52 -13.81 15.44
N VAL A 252 -17.05 -14.90 14.92
CA VAL A 252 -16.70 -15.45 13.59
C VAL A 252 -17.11 -14.49 12.47
N ASP A 253 -16.59 -14.73 11.26
CA ASP A 253 -16.87 -13.99 10.03
C ASP A 253 -16.64 -12.48 10.15
N PHE A 254 -15.59 -12.07 10.86
CA PHE A 254 -15.17 -10.67 11.05
C PHE A 254 -16.27 -9.80 11.67
N SER A 255 -16.96 -10.34 12.67
CA SER A 255 -18.10 -9.70 13.32
C SER A 255 -17.92 -9.50 14.82
N GLY A 256 -18.76 -8.65 15.43
CA GLY A 256 -18.67 -8.31 16.85
C GLY A 256 -17.70 -7.16 17.13
N HIS A 257 -17.04 -7.18 18.28
CA HIS A 257 -16.11 -6.14 18.70
C HIS A 257 -14.77 -6.29 17.98
N GLN A 258 -14.25 -5.17 17.47
CA GLN A 258 -12.98 -5.08 16.75
C GLN A 258 -11.84 -4.59 17.66
N TYR A 259 -10.66 -5.18 17.50
CA TYR A 259 -9.43 -4.84 18.24
C TYR A 259 -8.28 -4.69 17.25
N ILE A 260 -7.68 -3.50 17.18
CA ILE A 260 -6.56 -3.24 16.27
C ILE A 260 -5.26 -3.63 16.96
N LEU A 261 -4.51 -4.54 16.35
CA LEU A 261 -3.25 -5.08 16.84
C LEU A 261 -2.11 -4.67 15.90
N GLU A 262 -1.20 -3.84 16.39
CA GLU A 262 0.06 -3.51 15.71
C GLU A 262 1.22 -4.36 16.28
N LYS A 263 2.35 -4.37 15.57
CA LYS A 263 3.58 -5.07 15.96
C LYS A 263 3.90 -4.91 17.45
N GLY A 264 4.04 -6.04 18.15
CA GLY A 264 4.31 -6.07 19.58
C GLY A 264 3.73 -7.29 20.27
N PHE A 265 4.05 -7.43 21.57
CA PHE A 265 3.55 -8.49 22.42
C PHE A 265 2.41 -8.00 23.33
N TYR A 266 1.28 -8.69 23.26
CA TYR A 266 0.08 -8.46 24.07
C TYR A 266 -0.05 -9.61 25.06
N ASN A 267 0.19 -9.36 26.35
CA ASN A 267 0.28 -10.40 27.37
C ASN A 267 -1.09 -10.97 27.78
N ASN A 268 -2.15 -10.17 27.62
CA ASN A 268 -3.50 -10.49 28.09
C ASN A 268 -4.54 -9.59 27.39
N CYS A 269 -5.83 -9.87 27.60
CA CYS A 269 -6.90 -9.15 26.93
C CYS A 269 -6.96 -7.64 27.16
N ALA A 270 -6.50 -7.16 28.33
CA ALA A 270 -6.44 -5.72 28.58
C ALA A 270 -5.43 -5.01 27.66
N ASP A 271 -4.39 -5.71 27.22
CA ASP A 271 -3.34 -5.14 26.37
C ASP A 271 -3.86 -4.81 24.97
N TRP A 272 -4.83 -5.57 24.43
CA TRP A 272 -5.48 -5.26 23.15
C TRP A 272 -6.71 -4.35 23.26
N GLY A 273 -6.97 -3.80 24.45
CA GLY A 273 -7.86 -2.64 24.62
C GLY A 273 -9.25 -2.91 25.18
N TYR A 274 -9.57 -4.13 25.64
CA TYR A 274 -10.82 -4.39 26.37
C TYR A 274 -10.75 -5.63 27.29
N LYS A 275 -11.87 -6.06 27.90
CA LYS A 275 -11.93 -7.20 28.83
C LYS A 275 -12.29 -8.54 28.19
N CYS A 276 -12.24 -8.66 26.86
CA CYS A 276 -12.68 -9.86 26.14
C CYS A 276 -11.47 -10.70 25.70
N SER A 277 -11.36 -11.92 26.21
CA SER A 277 -10.39 -12.91 25.74
C SER A 277 -10.89 -13.76 24.58
N GLN A 278 -12.18 -13.63 24.22
CA GLN A 278 -12.79 -14.37 23.11
C GLN A 278 -12.51 -13.65 21.79
N LEU A 279 -11.63 -14.23 20.98
CA LEU A 279 -11.28 -13.78 19.64
C LEU A 279 -11.55 -14.94 18.68
N ALA A 280 -12.52 -14.75 17.78
CA ALA A 280 -13.03 -15.83 16.93
C ALA A 280 -12.68 -15.65 15.45
N SER A 281 -12.36 -14.44 15.01
CA SER A 281 -11.86 -14.20 13.65
C SER A 281 -10.83 -13.07 13.62
N HIS A 282 -9.95 -13.11 12.62
CA HIS A 282 -8.78 -12.23 12.52
C HIS A 282 -8.54 -11.82 11.08
N LEU A 283 -8.39 -10.51 10.84
CA LEU A 283 -8.20 -9.95 9.52
C LEU A 283 -6.94 -9.11 9.51
N ALA A 284 -5.96 -9.45 8.68
CA ALA A 284 -4.87 -8.53 8.40
C ALA A 284 -5.43 -7.28 7.70
N LEU A 285 -4.97 -6.09 8.07
CA LEU A 285 -5.33 -4.88 7.34
C LEU A 285 -4.88 -5.04 5.88
N PRO A 286 -5.77 -4.81 4.90
CA PRO A 286 -5.47 -5.11 3.52
C PRO A 286 -4.27 -4.28 3.05
N ILE A 287 -3.33 -4.93 2.38
CA ILE A 287 -2.39 -4.23 1.50
C ILE A 287 -3.28 -3.51 0.48
N SER A 288 -3.29 -2.18 0.52
CA SER A 288 -4.01 -1.38 -0.48
C SER A 288 -3.65 -1.91 -1.87
N SER A 289 -4.67 -2.31 -2.62
CA SER A 289 -4.55 -2.83 -4.00
C SER A 289 -3.51 -2.04 -4.78
N CYS A 290 -2.69 -2.71 -5.62
CA CYS A 290 -1.69 -2.04 -6.46
C CYS A 290 -2.32 -0.86 -7.21
N GLN A 291 -2.00 0.36 -6.79
CA GLN A 291 -2.60 1.57 -7.34
C GLN A 291 -1.64 2.74 -7.33
N ILE A 292 -1.85 3.63 -8.29
CA ILE A 292 -1.25 4.96 -8.34
C ILE A 292 -2.37 6.00 -8.23
N LYS A 293 -2.18 6.96 -7.33
CA LYS A 293 -3.06 8.13 -7.16
C LYS A 293 -2.34 9.35 -7.70
N LEU A 294 -2.92 10.01 -8.70
CA LEU A 294 -2.39 11.22 -9.32
C LEU A 294 -3.22 12.43 -8.87
N TYR A 295 -2.55 13.48 -8.40
CA TYR A 295 -3.19 14.67 -7.84
C TYR A 295 -2.92 15.89 -8.73
N SER A 296 -3.92 16.76 -8.86
CA SER A 296 -3.81 17.95 -9.70
C SER A 296 -2.94 19.05 -9.11
N GLU A 297 -2.71 19.04 -7.80
CA GLU A 297 -1.87 19.99 -7.08
C GLU A 297 -0.70 19.30 -6.35
N PRO A 298 0.36 20.05 -5.98
CA PRO A 298 1.43 19.52 -5.11
C PRO A 298 0.88 19.06 -3.75
N ASP A 299 1.70 18.32 -3.01
CA ASP A 299 1.40 17.88 -1.64
C ASP A 299 0.07 17.12 -1.50
N PHE A 300 -0.28 16.36 -2.55
CA PHE A 300 -1.45 15.48 -2.62
C PHE A 300 -2.78 16.23 -2.53
N GLN A 301 -2.84 17.44 -3.08
CA GLN A 301 -4.03 18.29 -3.08
C GLN A 301 -4.76 18.33 -4.43
N GLY A 302 -5.96 18.90 -4.44
CA GLY A 302 -6.77 19.09 -5.66
C GLY A 302 -7.54 17.85 -6.10
N GLU A 303 -7.81 17.74 -7.41
CA GLU A 303 -8.48 16.57 -7.97
C GLU A 303 -7.58 15.34 -7.90
N CYS A 304 -8.14 14.20 -7.49
CA CYS A 304 -7.43 12.93 -7.34
C CYS A 304 -7.99 11.89 -8.31
N TYR A 305 -7.09 11.27 -9.08
CA TYR A 305 -7.38 10.20 -10.03
C TYR A 305 -6.67 8.92 -9.60
N ILE A 306 -7.42 7.83 -9.50
CA ILE A 306 -6.92 6.54 -8.98
C ILE A 306 -6.89 5.53 -10.11
N PHE A 307 -5.74 4.89 -10.32
CA PHE A 307 -5.55 3.86 -11.34
C PHE A 307 -5.02 2.57 -10.69
N ASN A 308 -5.64 1.45 -11.04
CA ASN A 308 -5.27 0.10 -10.59
C ASN A 308 -4.79 -0.82 -11.74
N CYS A 309 -4.89 -0.34 -12.98
CA CYS A 309 -4.40 -1.02 -14.18
C CYS A 309 -3.66 -0.04 -15.10
N LYS A 310 -3.10 -0.55 -16.19
CA LYS A 310 -2.52 0.29 -17.23
C LYS A 310 -3.58 1.24 -17.81
N GLN A 311 -3.17 2.46 -18.13
CA GLN A 311 -4.01 3.47 -18.78
C GLN A 311 -3.20 4.06 -19.95
N GLU A 312 -3.70 3.83 -21.16
CA GLU A 312 -3.02 4.22 -22.41
C GLU A 312 -3.19 5.70 -22.75
N GLU A 313 -4.24 6.34 -22.22
CA GLU A 313 -4.55 7.75 -22.44
C GLU A 313 -5.14 8.34 -21.15
N MET A 314 -4.49 9.38 -20.61
CA MET A 314 -4.99 10.11 -19.45
C MET A 314 -6.17 11.02 -19.82
N PRO A 315 -7.11 11.29 -18.91
CA PRO A 315 -8.15 12.30 -19.14
C PRO A 315 -7.54 13.64 -19.54
N GLU A 316 -8.05 14.30 -20.59
CA GLU A 316 -7.47 15.54 -21.14
C GLU A 316 -7.27 16.65 -20.11
N LYS A 317 -8.14 16.70 -19.09
CA LYS A 317 -8.13 17.69 -18.00
C LYS A 317 -7.12 17.40 -16.89
N LEU A 318 -6.55 16.20 -16.85
CA LEU A 318 -5.65 15.78 -15.77
C LEU A 318 -4.27 16.42 -15.97
N VAL A 319 -3.94 17.37 -15.09
CA VAL A 319 -2.58 17.91 -14.95
C VAL A 319 -2.01 17.39 -13.64
N THR A 320 -1.16 16.36 -13.70
CA THR A 320 -0.58 15.77 -12.48
C THR A 320 0.54 16.65 -11.94
N LYS A 321 0.50 16.95 -10.64
CA LYS A 321 1.57 17.68 -9.94
C LYS A 321 2.17 16.91 -8.76
N SER A 322 1.45 15.95 -8.19
CA SER A 322 1.97 15.04 -7.14
C SER A 322 1.33 13.65 -7.27
N CYS A 323 1.93 12.61 -6.67
CA CYS A 323 1.35 11.27 -6.71
C CYS A 323 1.66 10.41 -5.48
N ARG A 324 0.80 9.42 -5.21
CA ARG A 324 1.08 8.34 -4.25
C ARG A 324 1.04 7.00 -4.97
N VAL A 325 2.03 6.15 -4.71
CA VAL A 325 2.15 4.81 -5.28
C VAL A 325 2.07 3.78 -4.16
N THR A 326 1.19 2.79 -4.33
CA THR A 326 0.99 1.70 -3.34
C THR A 326 1.02 0.33 -4.02
N GLY A 327 1.59 -0.66 -3.33
CA GLY A 327 1.65 -2.07 -3.75
C GLY A 327 2.81 -2.41 -4.70
N ARG A 328 2.85 -1.82 -5.90
CA ARG A 328 3.86 -2.11 -6.93
C ARG A 328 4.43 -0.84 -7.54
N SER A 329 5.62 -0.94 -8.13
CA SER A 329 6.21 0.16 -8.89
C SER A 329 5.42 0.41 -10.19
N TRP A 330 5.28 1.68 -10.54
CA TRP A 330 4.61 2.16 -11.75
C TRP A 330 5.60 2.87 -12.67
N VAL A 331 5.23 2.95 -13.94
CA VAL A 331 5.89 3.79 -14.94
C VAL A 331 4.88 4.81 -15.42
N VAL A 332 5.28 6.07 -15.39
CA VAL A 332 4.52 7.18 -15.96
C VAL A 332 5.23 7.69 -17.22
N TYR A 333 4.46 8.07 -18.23
CA TYR A 333 4.96 8.48 -19.54
C TYR A 333 4.46 9.88 -19.91
N GLU A 334 5.28 10.64 -20.62
CA GLU A 334 4.94 11.98 -21.09
C GLU A 334 3.92 11.99 -22.23
N ASN A 335 3.86 10.92 -23.03
CA ASN A 335 2.93 10.80 -24.14
C ASN A 335 1.95 9.64 -23.93
N GLU A 336 0.92 9.61 -24.76
CA GLU A 336 -0.05 8.52 -24.83
C GLU A 336 0.61 7.23 -25.31
N GLN A 337 -0.09 6.11 -25.10
CA GLN A 337 0.32 4.78 -25.57
C GLN A 337 1.73 4.37 -25.12
N PHE A 338 2.11 4.76 -23.90
CA PHE A 338 3.39 4.42 -23.27
C PHE A 338 4.62 4.89 -24.06
N SER A 339 4.52 6.08 -24.65
CA SER A 339 5.58 6.67 -25.47
C SER A 339 6.18 7.94 -24.84
N GLY A 340 7.25 8.46 -25.43
CA GLY A 340 7.97 9.63 -24.91
C GLY A 340 8.89 9.30 -23.74
N ASN A 341 9.28 10.31 -22.95
CA ASN A 341 10.08 10.07 -21.76
C ASN A 341 9.24 9.32 -20.71
N LEU A 342 9.91 8.48 -19.93
CA LEU A 342 9.31 7.69 -18.87
C LEU A 342 9.98 7.96 -17.53
N TYR A 343 9.24 7.73 -16.45
CA TYR A 343 9.72 7.85 -15.08
C TYR A 343 9.21 6.67 -14.26
N VAL A 344 10.12 5.95 -13.61
CA VAL A 344 9.78 4.80 -12.77
C VAL A 344 9.55 5.29 -11.34
N LEU A 345 8.37 5.00 -10.81
CA LEU A 345 7.92 5.38 -9.47
C LEU A 345 7.75 4.13 -8.63
N SER A 346 8.60 3.97 -7.63
CA SER A 346 8.47 2.93 -6.61
C SER A 346 7.33 3.25 -5.65
N GLU A 347 7.00 2.30 -4.78
CA GLU A 347 6.04 2.56 -3.70
C GLU A 347 6.50 3.74 -2.82
N GLY A 348 5.61 4.69 -2.58
CA GLY A 348 5.92 5.90 -1.81
C GLY A 348 5.07 7.11 -2.15
N ASP A 349 5.38 8.19 -1.45
CA ASP A 349 4.71 9.48 -1.54
C ASP A 349 5.61 10.50 -2.27
N TYR A 350 5.09 11.07 -3.35
CA TYR A 350 5.79 12.01 -4.22
C TYR A 350 5.07 13.37 -4.22
N PRO A 351 5.44 14.31 -3.33
CA PRO A 351 4.72 15.57 -3.13
C PRO A 351 4.81 16.54 -4.31
N ASN A 352 5.72 16.34 -5.27
CA ASN A 352 5.85 17.18 -6.46
C ASN A 352 6.54 16.45 -7.62
N LEU A 353 6.45 17.01 -8.84
CA LEU A 353 7.11 16.46 -10.03
C LEU A 353 8.62 16.22 -9.85
N THR A 354 9.33 17.08 -9.11
CA THR A 354 10.76 16.88 -8.86
C THR A 354 11.04 15.61 -8.05
N SER A 355 10.21 15.31 -7.04
CA SER A 355 10.31 14.06 -6.28
C SER A 355 10.03 12.83 -7.14
N MET A 356 9.20 12.97 -8.19
CA MET A 356 8.92 11.92 -9.18
C MET A 356 10.06 11.73 -10.18
N GLY A 357 11.08 12.60 -10.17
CA GLY A 357 12.13 12.64 -11.18
C GLY A 357 11.70 13.32 -12.50
N CYS A 358 10.50 13.90 -12.53
CA CYS A 358 9.94 14.59 -13.68
C CYS A 358 10.42 16.05 -13.76
N PRO A 359 10.58 16.62 -14.98
CA PRO A 359 10.79 18.05 -15.16
C PRO A 359 9.53 18.86 -14.73
N PRO A 360 9.67 20.17 -14.43
CA PRO A 360 8.57 20.98 -13.90
C PRO A 360 7.35 21.13 -14.82
N ASP A 361 7.55 20.96 -16.13
CA ASP A 361 6.56 21.05 -17.20
C ASP A 361 6.11 19.67 -17.71
N CYS A 362 6.50 18.59 -17.03
CA CYS A 362 6.11 17.23 -17.36
C CYS A 362 4.59 17.06 -17.36
N SER A 363 4.05 16.51 -18.44
CA SER A 363 2.64 16.14 -18.54
C SER A 363 2.53 14.62 -18.60
N ILE A 364 1.97 14.00 -17.56
CA ILE A 364 1.76 12.55 -17.56
C ILE A 364 0.54 12.22 -18.43
N ARG A 365 0.73 11.39 -19.45
CA ARG A 365 -0.29 11.04 -20.46
C ARG A 365 -0.60 9.55 -20.57
N SER A 366 0.24 8.68 -20.04
CA SER A 366 -0.09 7.26 -19.85
C SER A 366 0.68 6.66 -18.67
N VAL A 367 0.12 5.61 -18.06
CA VAL A 367 0.75 4.92 -16.91
C VAL A 367 0.57 3.41 -17.01
N LYS A 368 1.54 2.64 -16.52
CA LYS A 368 1.42 1.18 -16.39
C LYS A 368 2.20 0.66 -15.19
N ILE A 369 1.82 -0.50 -14.70
CA ILE A 369 2.56 -1.21 -13.65
C ILE A 369 3.86 -1.77 -14.24
N VAL A 370 4.97 -1.70 -13.50
CA VAL A 370 6.22 -2.35 -13.89
C VAL A 370 6.02 -3.88 -13.88
N PRO A 371 6.38 -4.60 -14.96
CA PRO A 371 6.28 -6.06 -15.01
C PRO A 371 6.99 -6.75 -13.84
N LEU A 372 6.36 -7.80 -13.30
CA LEU A 372 6.94 -8.58 -12.22
C LEU A 372 7.74 -9.74 -12.82
N LEU A 373 9.05 -9.71 -12.63
CA LEU A 373 9.97 -10.75 -13.08
C LEU A 373 10.67 -11.33 -11.86
N PHE A 374 10.38 -12.60 -11.53
CA PHE A 374 11.07 -13.30 -10.45
C PHE A 374 12.37 -13.89 -10.96
N SER A 375 13.40 -13.06 -11.00
CA SER A 375 14.76 -13.42 -11.42
C SER A 375 15.77 -12.59 -10.66
N VAL A 376 16.97 -13.11 -10.42
CA VAL A 376 18.09 -12.27 -9.98
C VAL A 376 18.39 -11.30 -11.12
N PRO A 377 18.40 -9.96 -10.90
CA PRO A 377 18.65 -9.02 -11.97
C PRO A 377 20.07 -9.17 -12.49
N SER A 378 20.26 -9.07 -13.80
CA SER A 378 21.58 -9.06 -14.42
C SER A 378 21.56 -8.28 -15.72
N ILE A 379 22.56 -7.42 -15.91
CA ILE A 379 22.76 -6.64 -17.13
C ILE A 379 24.24 -6.69 -17.54
N SER A 380 24.48 -6.78 -18.85
CA SER A 380 25.79 -6.71 -19.46
C SER A 380 25.88 -5.50 -20.39
N LEU A 381 26.91 -4.67 -20.22
CA LEU A 381 27.21 -3.50 -21.04
C LEU A 381 28.49 -3.73 -21.84
N PHE A 382 28.49 -3.29 -23.10
CA PHE A 382 29.59 -3.56 -24.03
C PHE A 382 30.16 -2.27 -24.62
N GLY A 383 31.49 -2.23 -24.69
CA GLY A 383 32.23 -1.10 -25.24
C GLY A 383 32.13 -0.96 -26.77
N LEU A 384 31.68 -1.98 -27.50
CA LEU A 384 31.46 -1.96 -28.94
C LEU A 384 30.00 -2.27 -29.28
N GLU A 385 29.60 -2.04 -30.53
CA GLU A 385 28.31 -2.46 -31.06
C GLU A 385 28.24 -4.01 -31.13
N CYS A 386 27.04 -4.55 -31.36
CA CYS A 386 26.81 -5.99 -31.57
C CYS A 386 27.22 -6.90 -30.39
N LEU A 387 27.24 -6.37 -29.17
CA LEU A 387 27.61 -7.08 -27.94
C LEU A 387 29.07 -7.56 -27.95
N GLU A 388 29.95 -6.76 -28.54
CA GLU A 388 31.39 -7.04 -28.65
C GLU A 388 32.25 -6.14 -27.75
N GLY A 389 33.54 -6.49 -27.64
CA GLY A 389 34.51 -5.70 -26.90
C GLY A 389 34.49 -5.97 -25.40
N ARG A 390 34.90 -4.97 -24.60
CA ARG A 390 34.95 -5.11 -23.14
C ARG A 390 33.53 -5.17 -22.57
N GLU A 391 33.21 -6.26 -21.89
CA GLU A 391 31.96 -6.46 -21.17
C GLU A 391 32.08 -5.99 -19.71
N ILE A 392 31.02 -5.35 -19.22
CA ILE A 392 30.79 -5.05 -17.81
C ILE A 392 29.47 -5.72 -17.43
N THR A 393 29.50 -6.72 -16.55
CA THR A 393 28.32 -7.41 -16.05
C THR A 393 28.08 -7.04 -14.59
N THR A 394 26.85 -6.68 -14.25
CA THR A 394 26.44 -6.38 -12.87
C THR A 394 25.03 -6.88 -12.58
N ASP A 395 24.76 -7.17 -11.31
CA ASP A 395 23.47 -7.48 -10.72
C ASP A 395 23.02 -6.41 -9.71
N THR A 396 23.85 -5.40 -9.49
CA THR A 396 23.65 -4.30 -8.53
C THR A 396 23.54 -2.95 -9.21
N GLU A 397 22.98 -1.99 -8.50
CA GLU A 397 22.87 -0.61 -8.96
C GLU A 397 24.24 0.07 -9.07
N ILE A 398 24.38 0.94 -10.07
CA ILE A 398 25.56 1.78 -10.28
C ILE A 398 25.11 3.24 -10.27
N LEU A 399 25.51 3.96 -9.22
CA LEU A 399 25.20 5.38 -9.02
C LEU A 399 25.91 6.29 -10.02
N SER A 400 27.13 5.95 -10.43
CA SER A 400 27.88 6.72 -11.41
C SER A 400 28.90 5.85 -12.14
N MET A 401 28.71 5.66 -13.44
CA MET A 401 29.62 4.84 -14.25
C MET A 401 31.07 5.33 -14.16
N VAL A 402 31.27 6.65 -14.15
CA VAL A 402 32.60 7.26 -14.15
C VAL A 402 33.28 7.15 -12.78
N GLU A 403 32.54 7.31 -11.67
CA GLU A 403 33.11 7.22 -10.32
C GLU A 403 33.50 5.78 -9.96
N GLU A 404 32.77 4.79 -10.48
CA GLU A 404 33.14 3.37 -10.42
C GLU A 404 34.31 3.01 -11.35
N GLY A 405 34.83 3.97 -12.13
CA GLY A 405 35.97 3.78 -13.03
C GLY A 405 35.64 3.10 -14.36
N PHE A 406 34.35 3.02 -14.72
CA PHE A 406 33.93 2.49 -16.02
C PHE A 406 33.99 3.55 -17.13
N ASN A 407 34.17 3.08 -18.36
CA ASN A 407 33.89 3.91 -19.53
C ASN A 407 32.36 3.98 -19.71
N ASN A 408 31.81 5.18 -19.69
CA ASN A 408 30.37 5.42 -19.84
C ASN A 408 29.90 5.47 -21.30
N HIS A 409 30.82 5.44 -22.28
CA HIS A 409 30.49 5.34 -23.71
C HIS A 409 30.16 3.89 -24.07
N ILE A 410 28.92 3.49 -23.78
CA ILE A 410 28.40 2.16 -24.06
C ILE A 410 27.78 2.14 -25.45
N LEU A 411 28.15 1.14 -26.25
CA LEU A 411 27.71 1.03 -27.65
C LEU A 411 26.69 -0.09 -27.87
N SER A 412 26.65 -1.10 -26.99
CA SER A 412 25.59 -2.10 -26.97
C SER A 412 25.41 -2.66 -25.56
N LEU A 413 24.25 -3.26 -25.29
CA LEU A 413 23.93 -3.85 -23.99
C LEU A 413 22.95 -5.00 -24.11
N ARG A 414 22.97 -5.89 -23.11
CA ARG A 414 22.04 -6.99 -22.95
C ARG A 414 21.50 -6.98 -21.52
N VAL A 415 20.18 -6.89 -21.37
CA VAL A 415 19.53 -7.21 -20.10
C VAL A 415 19.34 -8.72 -20.06
N ASN A 416 20.14 -9.40 -19.23
CA ASN A 416 20.11 -10.86 -19.11
C ASN A 416 18.87 -11.32 -18.33
N SER A 417 18.53 -10.60 -17.26
CA SER A 417 17.41 -10.92 -16.37
C SER A 417 16.98 -9.71 -15.55
N GLY A 418 15.73 -9.74 -15.09
CA GLY A 418 15.10 -8.65 -14.33
C GLY A 418 14.74 -7.43 -15.17
N CYS A 419 14.18 -6.42 -14.51
CA CYS A 419 13.89 -5.11 -15.09
C CYS A 419 14.96 -4.13 -14.66
N TRP A 420 15.54 -3.38 -15.60
CA TRP A 420 16.58 -2.38 -15.33
C TRP A 420 16.14 -1.00 -15.75
N VAL A 421 16.48 0.00 -14.94
CA VAL A 421 16.36 1.40 -15.30
C VAL A 421 17.74 1.93 -15.63
N ILE A 422 17.91 2.44 -16.86
CA ILE A 422 19.14 3.08 -17.32
C ILE A 422 18.90 4.58 -17.39
N CYS A 423 19.79 5.36 -16.80
CA CYS A 423 19.68 6.82 -16.71
C CYS A 423 20.81 7.51 -17.49
N GLU A 424 20.47 8.60 -18.15
CA GLU A 424 21.40 9.42 -18.95
C GLU A 424 22.56 10.00 -18.12
N HIS A 425 22.29 10.41 -16.88
CA HIS A 425 23.27 11.04 -16.00
C HIS A 425 23.50 10.23 -14.72
N SER A 426 24.57 10.53 -14.00
CA SER A 426 24.86 9.94 -12.69
C SER A 426 23.79 10.31 -11.66
N ASN A 427 23.67 9.50 -10.61
CA ASN A 427 22.70 9.62 -9.52
C ASN A 427 21.24 9.53 -10.00
N TYR A 428 20.97 8.65 -10.97
CA TYR A 428 19.63 8.35 -11.48
C TYR A 428 18.91 9.56 -12.09
N ARG A 429 19.68 10.46 -12.71
CA ARG A 429 19.19 11.73 -13.30
C ARG A 429 19.12 11.66 -14.82
N GLY A 430 18.38 12.60 -15.40
CA GLY A 430 18.18 12.72 -16.84
C GLY A 430 17.13 11.74 -17.37
N ARG A 431 17.15 11.49 -18.68
CA ARG A 431 16.22 10.55 -19.30
C ARG A 431 16.42 9.14 -18.77
N GLN A 432 15.30 8.43 -18.58
CA GLN A 432 15.28 7.05 -18.08
C GLN A 432 14.79 6.09 -19.18
N PHE A 433 15.32 4.87 -19.15
CA PHE A 433 14.89 3.76 -20.00
C PHE A 433 14.61 2.57 -19.11
N LEU A 434 13.37 2.08 -19.10
CA LEU A 434 13.01 0.83 -18.44
C LEU A 434 13.15 -0.31 -19.45
N LEU A 435 14.08 -1.22 -19.18
CA LEU A 435 14.40 -2.35 -20.04
C LEU A 435 14.08 -3.67 -19.33
N GLU A 436 13.19 -4.44 -19.93
CA GLU A 436 13.00 -5.87 -19.67
C GLU A 436 14.11 -6.68 -20.38
N PRO A 437 14.20 -8.02 -20.21
CA PRO A 437 15.19 -8.82 -20.92
C PRO A 437 15.17 -8.57 -22.43
N ILE A 438 16.27 -7.99 -22.94
CA ILE A 438 16.42 -7.52 -24.32
C ILE A 438 17.89 -7.43 -24.71
N GLU A 439 18.17 -7.65 -25.99
CA GLU A 439 19.46 -7.38 -26.61
C GLU A 439 19.40 -6.10 -27.46
N ILE A 440 20.25 -5.13 -27.14
CA ILE A 440 20.39 -3.88 -27.88
C ILE A 440 21.78 -3.84 -28.49
N THR A 441 21.87 -4.17 -29.77
CA THR A 441 23.15 -4.22 -30.51
C THR A 441 23.70 -2.85 -30.87
N ASN A 442 22.90 -1.78 -30.79
CA ASN A 442 23.34 -0.40 -31.01
C ASN A 442 22.59 0.55 -30.07
N TRP A 443 23.19 0.86 -28.92
CA TRP A 443 22.62 1.71 -27.89
C TRP A 443 22.42 3.16 -28.35
N PRO A 444 23.38 3.84 -29.02
CA PRO A 444 23.16 5.21 -29.49
C PRO A 444 22.01 5.35 -30.48
N LYS A 445 21.83 4.38 -31.37
CA LYS A 445 20.71 4.36 -32.31
C LYS A 445 19.37 4.11 -31.60
N PHE A 446 19.36 3.24 -30.58
CA PHE A 446 18.16 2.91 -29.83
C PHE A 446 17.71 4.07 -28.91
N SER A 447 18.65 4.64 -28.15
CA SER A 447 18.36 5.60 -27.07
C SER A 447 18.52 7.06 -27.48
N SER A 448 19.19 7.34 -28.60
CA SER A 448 19.73 8.67 -28.94
C SER A 448 20.71 9.22 -27.88
N LEU A 449 21.33 8.34 -27.09
CA LEU A 449 22.35 8.64 -26.08
C LEU A 449 23.69 8.01 -26.44
N HIS A 450 24.76 8.80 -26.30
CA HIS A 450 26.12 8.29 -26.47
C HIS A 450 26.73 7.75 -25.19
N THR A 451 26.09 7.99 -24.04
CA THR A 451 26.62 7.62 -22.72
C THR A 451 25.52 7.10 -21.80
N ILE A 452 25.91 6.23 -20.85
CA ILE A 452 25.09 5.82 -19.71
C ILE A 452 25.69 6.43 -18.44
N GLY A 453 24.91 7.17 -17.67
CA GLY A 453 25.40 7.83 -16.46
C GLY A 453 25.26 6.97 -15.20
N SER A 454 24.10 6.34 -15.04
CA SER A 454 23.78 5.46 -13.91
C SER A 454 22.72 4.44 -14.28
N MET A 455 22.56 3.39 -13.47
CA MET A 455 21.55 2.36 -13.67
C MET A 455 21.21 1.64 -12.38
N TYR A 456 20.01 1.07 -12.29
CA TYR A 456 19.59 0.28 -11.15
C TYR A 456 18.55 -0.77 -11.56
N PRO A 457 18.54 -1.95 -10.91
CA PRO A 457 17.47 -2.91 -11.10
C PRO A 457 16.20 -2.45 -10.37
N VAL A 458 15.03 -2.64 -10.99
CA VAL A 458 13.75 -2.41 -10.30
C VAL A 458 13.51 -3.56 -9.32
N ARG A 459 13.90 -3.34 -8.06
CA ARG A 459 13.69 -4.31 -6.98
C ARG A 459 12.22 -4.40 -6.66
N GLN A 460 11.70 -5.62 -6.71
CA GLN A 460 10.31 -5.92 -6.38
C GLN A 460 10.23 -6.28 -4.90
N LYS A 461 9.21 -5.78 -4.20
CA LYS A 461 8.91 -6.22 -2.83
C LYS A 461 8.50 -7.69 -2.82
N ARG A 462 8.54 -8.32 -1.65
CA ARG A 462 8.06 -9.70 -1.45
C ARG A 462 6.58 -9.78 -1.83
N HIS A 463 6.26 -10.67 -2.77
CA HIS A 463 4.90 -11.03 -3.12
C HIS A 463 4.68 -12.50 -2.78
N PHE A 464 3.52 -12.80 -2.20
CA PHE A 464 3.07 -14.16 -2.04
C PHE A 464 2.32 -14.61 -3.28
N PHE A 465 2.51 -15.87 -3.64
CA PHE A 465 1.89 -16.45 -4.81
C PHE A 465 1.76 -17.96 -4.68
N ARG A 466 0.89 -18.53 -5.50
CA ARG A 466 0.80 -19.96 -5.75
C ARG A 466 1.44 -20.28 -7.08
N ILE A 467 2.13 -21.43 -7.17
CA ILE A 467 2.71 -21.91 -8.41
C ILE A 467 1.84 -23.07 -8.91
N LYS A 468 1.12 -22.86 -10.00
CA LYS A 468 0.26 -23.87 -10.61
C LYS A 468 0.99 -24.59 -11.73
N ASN A 469 0.94 -25.91 -11.73
CA ASN A 469 1.34 -26.69 -12.88
C ASN A 469 0.21 -26.71 -13.92
N THR A 470 0.53 -26.32 -15.16
CA THR A 470 -0.47 -26.12 -16.22
C THR A 470 -1.01 -27.46 -16.74
N GLU A 471 -0.18 -28.51 -16.82
CA GLU A 471 -0.61 -29.81 -17.33
C GLU A 471 -1.54 -30.54 -16.35
N ARG A 472 -1.29 -30.43 -15.05
CA ARG A 472 -2.06 -31.12 -14.00
C ARG A 472 -3.18 -30.26 -13.42
N GLY A 473 -3.10 -28.94 -13.53
CA GLY A 473 -4.05 -28.01 -12.91
C GLY A 473 -3.97 -27.99 -11.38
N HIS A 474 -2.84 -28.41 -10.81
CA HIS A 474 -2.61 -28.52 -9.36
C HIS A 474 -1.45 -27.62 -8.94
N PHE A 475 -1.39 -27.31 -7.64
CA PHE A 475 -0.39 -26.39 -7.11
C PHE A 475 0.85 -27.12 -6.61
N LEU A 476 1.99 -26.45 -6.73
CA LEU A 476 3.23 -26.80 -6.06
C LEU A 476 3.02 -26.63 -4.56
N SER A 477 3.26 -27.69 -3.79
CA SER A 477 3.10 -27.66 -2.34
C SER A 477 4.19 -28.43 -1.61
N VAL A 478 4.29 -28.18 -0.32
CA VAL A 478 5.18 -28.90 0.60
C VAL A 478 4.35 -29.95 1.35
N GLN A 479 4.88 -31.16 1.47
CA GLN A 479 4.29 -32.25 2.26
C GLN A 479 5.28 -32.78 3.30
N GLY A 480 4.73 -33.23 4.42
CA GLY A 480 5.45 -33.96 5.47
C GLY A 480 6.17 -33.08 6.47
N GLY A 481 5.42 -32.51 7.42
CA GLY A 481 5.88 -31.97 8.70
C GLY A 481 7.22 -31.25 8.66
N VAL A 482 7.25 -30.02 8.15
CA VAL A 482 8.49 -29.24 8.01
C VAL A 482 9.13 -28.91 9.38
N GLU A 483 8.35 -28.94 10.46
CA GLU A 483 8.84 -28.69 11.83
C GLU A 483 9.75 -29.80 12.38
N GLU A 484 9.55 -31.07 11.96
CA GLU A 484 10.34 -32.21 12.46
C GLU A 484 11.52 -32.57 11.55
N LEU A 485 11.45 -32.21 10.26
CA LEU A 485 12.41 -32.63 9.25
C LEU A 485 13.27 -31.45 8.79
N LYS A 486 14.58 -31.68 8.63
CA LYS A 486 15.53 -30.72 8.02
C LYS A 486 15.23 -30.42 6.53
N SER A 487 14.13 -30.97 6.00
CA SER A 487 13.72 -30.89 4.60
C SER A 487 12.24 -31.13 4.40
N GLY A 488 11.58 -30.30 3.60
CA GLY A 488 10.22 -30.50 3.15
C GLY A 488 10.17 -31.20 1.78
N ARG A 489 9.26 -32.16 1.61
CA ARG A 489 9.03 -32.82 0.32
C ARG A 489 8.20 -31.90 -0.57
N VAL A 490 8.67 -31.62 -1.79
CA VAL A 490 7.96 -30.74 -2.73
C VAL A 490 7.25 -31.58 -3.79
N VAL A 491 5.96 -31.36 -3.93
CA VAL A 491 5.07 -32.13 -4.82
C VAL A 491 4.10 -31.21 -5.56
N VAL A 492 3.43 -31.77 -6.57
CA VAL A 492 2.26 -31.16 -7.21
C VAL A 492 1.04 -32.03 -6.94
N THR A 493 0.10 -31.52 -6.15
CA THR A 493 -1.01 -32.31 -5.56
C THR A 493 -2.34 -31.56 -5.59
N PRO A 494 -3.48 -32.25 -5.77
CA PRO A 494 -4.81 -31.65 -5.62
C PRO A 494 -5.15 -31.33 -4.15
N GLU A 495 -4.63 -32.13 -3.22
CA GLU A 495 -4.85 -31.96 -1.79
C GLU A 495 -3.69 -31.18 -1.19
N VAL A 496 -3.97 -29.95 -0.78
CA VAL A 496 -3.00 -28.99 -0.27
C VAL A 496 -3.24 -28.80 1.23
N GLU A 497 -2.21 -29.06 2.03
CA GLU A 497 -2.19 -28.69 3.45
C GLU A 497 -2.20 -27.15 3.58
N PRO A 498 -2.87 -26.56 4.58
CA PRO A 498 -2.94 -25.11 4.74
C PRO A 498 -1.55 -24.43 4.66
N LEU A 499 -1.47 -23.33 3.92
CA LEU A 499 -0.26 -22.53 3.66
C LEU A 499 0.88 -23.25 2.91
N SER A 500 0.80 -24.56 2.66
CA SER A 500 1.90 -25.33 2.08
C SER A 500 2.12 -25.09 0.59
N ASP A 501 1.15 -24.49 -0.09
CA ASP A 501 1.22 -24.05 -1.48
C ASP A 501 1.52 -22.55 -1.65
N ILE A 502 1.77 -21.83 -0.55
CA ILE A 502 2.09 -20.41 -0.60
C ILE A 502 3.59 -20.21 -0.67
N TRP A 503 4.03 -19.60 -1.76
CA TRP A 503 5.43 -19.34 -2.05
C TRP A 503 5.70 -17.84 -2.12
N PHE A 504 6.96 -17.48 -1.94
CA PHE A 504 7.45 -16.14 -2.22
C PHE A 504 8.84 -16.22 -2.84
N TYR A 505 9.19 -15.19 -3.60
CA TYR A 505 10.48 -15.07 -4.25
C TYR A 505 11.33 -14.03 -3.53
N GLN A 506 12.59 -14.36 -3.26
CA GLN A 506 13.54 -13.45 -2.65
C GLN A 506 14.96 -13.74 -3.14
N ASP A 507 15.60 -12.77 -3.80
CA ASP A 507 17.03 -12.81 -4.15
C ASP A 507 17.48 -14.08 -4.90
N GLY A 508 16.66 -14.61 -5.82
CA GLY A 508 16.96 -15.87 -6.52
C GLY A 508 16.30 -17.11 -5.93
N LEU A 509 15.77 -17.00 -4.71
CA LEU A 509 15.23 -18.13 -3.98
C LEU A 509 13.71 -18.18 -4.10
N ILE A 510 13.18 -19.35 -4.43
CA ILE A 510 11.75 -19.66 -4.28
C ILE A 510 11.59 -20.32 -2.90
N LYS A 511 10.84 -19.66 -2.03
CA LYS A 511 10.72 -19.99 -0.60
C LYS A 511 9.27 -20.25 -0.27
N ASN A 512 9.02 -21.09 0.74
CA ASN A 512 7.66 -21.42 1.16
C ASN A 512 7.29 -20.67 2.44
N LYS A 513 6.03 -20.25 2.56
CA LYS A 513 5.53 -19.49 3.70
C LYS A 513 5.61 -20.29 5.02
N LEU A 514 5.40 -21.60 4.99
CA LEU A 514 5.53 -22.47 6.19
C LEU A 514 6.97 -22.53 6.72
N SER A 515 7.97 -22.22 5.90
CA SER A 515 9.37 -22.26 6.31
C SER A 515 10.20 -21.20 5.61
N PRO A 516 10.11 -19.94 6.07
CA PRO A 516 10.77 -18.79 5.45
C PRO A 516 12.29 -18.82 5.52
N THR A 517 12.90 -19.79 6.18
CA THR A 517 14.38 -20.00 6.25
C THR A 517 14.87 -21.08 5.29
N MET A 518 13.96 -21.69 4.53
CA MET A 518 14.25 -22.72 3.54
C MET A 518 13.86 -22.25 2.13
N SER A 519 14.50 -22.85 1.12
CA SER A 519 14.24 -22.58 -0.30
C SER A 519 14.20 -23.86 -1.12
N LEU A 520 13.69 -23.78 -2.35
CA LEU A 520 13.76 -24.87 -3.31
C LEU A 520 15.21 -25.19 -3.65
N GLN A 521 15.59 -26.44 -3.42
CA GLN A 521 16.94 -26.96 -3.62
C GLN A 521 16.89 -28.33 -4.29
N VAL A 522 17.74 -28.54 -5.28
CA VAL A 522 18.02 -29.86 -5.87
C VAL A 522 18.97 -30.61 -4.94
N VAL A 523 18.62 -31.85 -4.61
CA VAL A 523 19.39 -32.70 -3.70
C VAL A 523 19.85 -33.98 -4.39
N GLY A 524 21.12 -34.33 -4.17
CA GLY A 524 21.76 -35.53 -4.73
C GLY A 524 22.66 -35.19 -5.90
N ASN A 525 22.92 -36.18 -6.76
CA ASN A 525 23.62 -35.96 -8.01
C ASN A 525 22.74 -35.18 -8.98
N ILE A 526 23.32 -34.22 -9.68
CA ILE A 526 22.63 -33.37 -10.64
C ILE A 526 22.51 -34.13 -11.96
N GLU A 527 21.45 -34.93 -12.05
CA GLU A 527 21.09 -35.75 -13.21
C GLU A 527 19.62 -35.52 -13.55
N PRO A 528 19.17 -35.81 -14.79
CA PRO A 528 17.75 -35.76 -15.13
C PRO A 528 16.89 -36.54 -14.13
N ALA A 529 15.79 -35.94 -13.68
CA ALA A 529 14.89 -36.42 -12.63
C ALA A 529 15.43 -36.38 -11.19
N ALA A 530 16.53 -35.65 -10.94
CA ALA A 530 16.96 -35.34 -9.58
C ALA A 530 15.86 -34.56 -8.82
N LYS A 531 15.63 -34.92 -7.56
CA LYS A 531 14.53 -34.37 -6.75
C LYS A 531 14.81 -32.93 -6.34
N VAL A 532 13.77 -32.10 -6.42
CA VAL A 532 13.73 -30.79 -5.80
C VAL A 532 12.97 -30.90 -4.47
N VAL A 533 13.54 -30.34 -3.43
CA VAL A 533 12.99 -30.34 -2.07
C VAL A 533 13.09 -28.95 -1.47
N LEU A 534 12.37 -28.72 -0.38
CA LEU A 534 12.55 -27.54 0.44
C LEU A 534 13.66 -27.84 1.45
N TRP A 535 14.71 -27.01 1.50
CA TRP A 535 15.87 -27.26 2.37
C TRP A 535 16.45 -25.94 2.91
N THR A 536 17.15 -26.01 4.05
CA THR A 536 17.83 -24.86 4.68
C THR A 536 18.88 -24.22 3.77
N GLU A 537 19.01 -22.89 3.84
CA GLU A 537 19.92 -22.09 2.99
C GLU A 537 21.42 -22.23 3.34
N THR A 538 21.83 -23.37 3.90
CA THR A 538 23.22 -23.64 4.31
C THR A 538 24.06 -24.29 3.20
N ARG A 539 23.46 -24.68 2.07
CA ARG A 539 24.17 -25.35 0.97
C ARG A 539 24.90 -24.34 0.09
N GLN A 540 26.09 -24.73 -0.34
CA GLN A 540 26.90 -24.01 -1.33
C GLN A 540 27.12 -24.93 -2.55
N PRO A 541 27.02 -24.42 -3.79
CA PRO A 541 26.57 -23.07 -4.13
C PRO A 541 25.09 -22.84 -3.78
N VAL A 542 24.73 -21.59 -3.51
CA VAL A 542 23.32 -21.20 -3.34
C VAL A 542 22.59 -21.46 -4.65
N GLN A 543 21.52 -22.27 -4.58
CA GLN A 543 20.74 -22.60 -5.77
C GLN A 543 19.67 -21.55 -6.04
N THR A 544 19.75 -20.90 -7.19
CA THR A 544 18.86 -19.83 -7.60
C THR A 544 18.02 -20.22 -8.81
N TRP A 545 16.85 -19.59 -8.91
CA TRP A 545 15.81 -19.91 -9.86
C TRP A 545 15.29 -18.65 -10.54
N THR A 546 14.81 -18.83 -11.78
CA THR A 546 14.06 -17.81 -12.51
C THR A 546 12.67 -18.36 -12.75
N ALA A 547 11.65 -17.59 -12.34
CA ALA A 547 10.25 -18.00 -12.39
C ALA A 547 9.42 -16.92 -13.12
N PRO A 548 9.17 -17.06 -14.43
CA PRO A 548 8.29 -16.15 -15.14
C PRO A 548 6.83 -16.32 -14.66
N MET A 549 5.99 -15.30 -14.85
CA MET A 549 4.56 -15.38 -14.53
C MET A 549 3.84 -16.55 -15.22
N LYS A 550 4.27 -16.85 -16.45
CA LYS A 550 3.86 -18.03 -17.22
C LYS A 550 5.07 -18.56 -17.94
N GLY A 551 5.33 -19.86 -17.83
CA GLY A 551 6.41 -20.52 -18.56
C GLY A 551 7.19 -21.53 -17.73
N LEU A 552 8.45 -21.75 -18.11
CA LEU A 552 9.37 -22.65 -17.43
C LEU A 552 9.98 -21.97 -16.21
N ILE A 553 10.02 -22.68 -15.08
CA ILE A 553 10.86 -22.29 -13.94
C ILE A 553 12.24 -22.89 -14.16
N THR A 554 13.24 -22.04 -14.38
CA THR A 554 14.59 -22.46 -14.79
C THR A 554 15.58 -22.35 -13.63
N SER A 555 16.54 -23.27 -13.57
CA SER A 555 17.64 -23.19 -12.60
C SER A 555 18.75 -22.30 -13.14
N ASN A 556 19.08 -21.23 -12.42
CA ASN A 556 20.25 -20.40 -12.75
C ASN A 556 21.56 -21.08 -12.35
N THR A 557 21.52 -21.95 -11.33
CA THR A 557 22.70 -22.68 -10.83
C THR A 557 23.05 -23.89 -11.70
N PHE A 558 22.05 -24.51 -12.33
CA PHE A 558 22.25 -25.63 -13.26
C PHE A 558 21.69 -25.26 -14.65
N PRO A 559 22.51 -24.61 -15.50
CA PRO A 559 22.06 -24.12 -16.80
C PRO A 559 21.43 -25.22 -17.68
N GLY A 560 20.31 -24.89 -18.32
CA GLY A 560 19.55 -25.81 -19.18
C GLY A 560 18.65 -26.78 -18.44
N MET A 561 18.61 -26.74 -17.10
CA MET A 561 17.71 -27.54 -16.27
C MET A 561 16.49 -26.71 -15.84
N VAL A 562 15.31 -27.32 -15.90
CA VAL A 562 14.03 -26.72 -15.56
C VAL A 562 13.25 -27.57 -14.58
N LEU A 563 12.34 -26.93 -13.84
CA LEU A 563 11.44 -27.56 -12.91
C LEU A 563 10.39 -28.39 -13.67
N ASP A 564 10.25 -29.64 -13.30
CA ASP A 564 9.33 -30.60 -13.92
C ASP A 564 8.70 -31.49 -12.83
N VAL A 565 7.61 -32.19 -13.14
CA VAL A 565 7.01 -33.20 -12.25
C VAL A 565 7.38 -34.59 -12.77
N LYS A 566 7.90 -35.45 -11.89
CA LYS A 566 8.47 -36.75 -12.25
C LYS A 566 7.57 -37.59 -13.17
N GLY A 567 6.27 -37.65 -12.87
CA GLY A 567 5.30 -38.43 -13.64
C GLY A 567 5.49 -39.94 -13.51
N GLY A 568 4.82 -40.69 -14.40
CA GLY A 568 4.87 -42.16 -14.42
C GLY A 568 3.92 -42.86 -13.45
N LYS A 569 4.17 -44.15 -13.20
CA LYS A 569 3.32 -45.04 -12.38
C LYS A 569 3.89 -45.34 -10.99
N THR A 570 5.01 -44.72 -10.62
CA THR A 570 5.66 -44.93 -9.33
C THR A 570 4.98 -44.10 -8.23
N TYR A 571 5.19 -44.48 -6.97
CA TYR A 571 4.63 -43.77 -5.81
C TYR A 571 5.09 -42.31 -5.71
N ASP A 572 6.21 -41.96 -6.36
CA ASP A 572 6.79 -40.63 -6.36
C ASP A 572 6.46 -39.81 -7.62
N LYS A 573 5.46 -40.23 -8.40
CA LYS A 573 5.00 -39.57 -9.65
C LYS A 573 4.64 -38.09 -9.52
N ASP A 574 4.34 -37.62 -8.31
CA ASP A 574 3.91 -36.26 -8.02
C ASP A 574 5.06 -35.39 -7.48
N HIS A 575 6.26 -35.96 -7.31
CA HIS A 575 7.42 -35.19 -6.86
C HIS A 575 7.92 -34.26 -7.95
N VAL A 576 8.42 -33.13 -7.48
CA VAL A 576 9.06 -32.14 -8.32
C VAL A 576 10.53 -32.51 -8.50
N VAL A 577 11.00 -32.38 -9.72
CA VAL A 577 12.34 -32.76 -10.15
C VAL A 577 12.91 -31.69 -11.09
N ILE A 578 14.21 -31.77 -11.35
CA ILE A 578 14.81 -31.03 -12.47
C ILE A 578 14.95 -31.95 -13.69
N MET A 579 14.68 -31.38 -14.86
CA MET A 579 14.84 -32.05 -16.16
C MET A 579 15.56 -31.11 -17.13
N PRO A 580 16.39 -31.62 -18.06
CA PRO A 580 16.92 -30.79 -19.14
C PRO A 580 15.77 -30.33 -20.04
N GLU A 581 15.87 -29.10 -20.56
CA GLU A 581 15.00 -28.64 -21.63
C GLU A 581 15.13 -29.57 -22.84
N ASN A 582 14.00 -30.04 -23.37
CA ASN A 582 13.99 -30.98 -24.46
C ASN A 582 12.83 -30.67 -25.41
N ASP A 583 13.13 -30.57 -26.70
CA ASP A 583 12.14 -30.33 -27.75
C ASP A 583 11.25 -31.56 -28.01
N GLU A 584 11.75 -32.78 -27.76
CA GLU A 584 11.01 -34.03 -27.98
C GLU A 584 10.05 -34.38 -26.84
N ARG A 585 10.40 -34.01 -25.60
CA ARG A 585 9.52 -34.10 -24.43
C ARG A 585 9.30 -32.68 -23.92
N PRO A 586 8.15 -32.04 -24.23
CA PRO A 586 7.91 -30.68 -23.79
C PRO A 586 7.98 -30.59 -22.27
N SER A 587 8.82 -29.68 -21.78
CA SER A 587 8.97 -29.37 -20.36
C SER A 587 7.66 -28.81 -19.80
N GLN A 588 7.38 -29.16 -18.55
CA GLN A 588 6.15 -28.74 -17.88
C GLN A 588 6.08 -27.23 -17.68
N GLN A 589 4.90 -26.65 -17.94
CA GLN A 589 4.63 -25.23 -17.86
C GLN A 589 4.02 -24.86 -16.52
N TRP A 590 4.41 -23.70 -16.00
CA TRP A 590 3.98 -23.20 -14.71
C TRP A 590 3.30 -21.83 -14.86
N GLU A 591 2.29 -21.57 -14.05
CA GLU A 591 1.59 -20.30 -13.96
C GLU A 591 1.65 -19.80 -12.51
N ILE A 592 2.08 -18.56 -12.32
CA ILE A 592 2.15 -17.93 -11.00
C ILE A 592 0.87 -17.13 -10.77
N GLU A 593 0.15 -17.48 -9.70
CA GLU A 593 -1.06 -16.80 -9.24
C GLU A 593 -0.70 -15.94 -8.01
N LEU A 594 -0.63 -14.63 -8.19
CA LEU A 594 -0.38 -13.68 -7.09
C LEU A 594 -1.55 -13.70 -6.08
N LEU A 595 -1.22 -13.59 -4.80
CA LEU A 595 -2.18 -13.56 -3.68
C LEU A 595 -2.43 -12.14 -3.16
#